data_AF-A0A8G0LQQ4-F1
#
_entry.id   AF-A0A8G0LQQ4-F1
#
_cell.length_a   1.000
_cell.length_b   1.000
_cell.length_c   1.000
_cell.angle_alpha   90.00
_cell.angle_beta   90.00
_cell.angle_gamma   90.00
#
_symmetry.space_group_name_H-M   'P 1'
#
loop_
_entity.id
_entity.type
_entity.pdbx_description
1 polymer ?
#
loop_
_entity_poly.entity_id
_entity_poly.type
_entity_poly.pdbx_seq_one_letter_code
_entity_poly.pdbx_strand_id
1 'polypeptide(L)'
;MSRFLQSIMITIATFSAKWRNTILIHTFPNIRFGLMVGVGGGVPKSPNSDPRKDIRLGDVVVSWAVNGLGGIMQYNVVKEAGITNFRIKSRLKTPPQVLLKAIKRLNLDYRFGKGKMWTDIDQVVNMNVPELEDAGYPGQEHDQLFKSDYQHSAGENCSSCDVNQTENRGVRKSTRSVVHHGLIASGNLPMRSSKHRDQMRDSWGVACFEWEAAGLMNTFPCIFIRGICNYSDSHRYDIWRPYAAIAAAAYTKDVLRSIHLQEVEAIPLLKFTETPTASQVNGATQAMGNGAGVGSSLGADRPQVKKENTQADVKILRAKSI
;
A
#
# COMPACT_ATOMS: atom_id res chain seq x y z
N MET A 1 -12.22 -19.91 15.41
CA MET A 1 -11.93 -19.24 14.12
C MET A 1 -12.95 -18.18 13.71
N SER A 2 -14.27 -18.41 13.84
CA SER A 2 -15.30 -17.46 13.36
C SER A 2 -15.26 -16.04 13.98
N ARG A 3 -14.96 -15.89 15.28
CA ARG A 3 -14.89 -14.56 15.93
C ARG A 3 -13.63 -13.76 15.61
N PHE A 4 -12.49 -14.44 15.41
CA PHE A 4 -11.21 -13.79 15.09
C PHE A 4 -11.25 -13.09 13.73
N LEU A 5 -11.79 -13.75 12.70
CA LEU A 5 -11.92 -13.16 11.36
C LEU A 5 -12.92 -11.99 11.33
N GLN A 6 -13.92 -11.97 12.22
CA GLN A 6 -14.84 -10.84 12.35
C GLN A 6 -14.18 -9.58 12.96
N SER A 7 -12.98 -9.71 13.54
CA SER A 7 -12.24 -8.59 14.15
C SER A 7 -11.13 -8.01 13.28
N ILE A 8 -10.84 -8.63 12.14
CA ILE A 8 -9.73 -8.25 11.27
C ILE A 8 -10.25 -7.91 9.89
N MET A 9 -9.92 -6.72 9.39
CA MET A 9 -10.18 -6.38 7.99
C MET A 9 -8.92 -6.66 7.16
N ILE A 10 -9.00 -7.66 6.28
CA ILE A 10 -7.98 -7.89 5.25
C ILE A 10 -8.50 -7.28 3.96
N THR A 11 -7.76 -6.32 3.41
CA THR A 11 -8.03 -5.78 2.08
C THR A 11 -6.95 -6.30 1.13
N ILE A 12 -7.38 -7.03 0.09
CA ILE A 12 -6.54 -7.49 -1.03
C ILE A 12 -7.02 -6.74 -2.28
N ALA A 13 -6.33 -5.62 -2.59
CA ALA A 13 -6.40 -4.72 -3.77
C ALA A 13 -7.74 -4.23 -4.41
N THR A 14 -7.66 -3.05 -5.04
CA THR A 14 -8.61 -2.31 -5.91
C THR A 14 -10.05 -2.12 -5.45
N PHE A 15 -10.27 -1.24 -4.48
CA PHE A 15 -11.53 -0.48 -4.38
C PHE A 15 -11.20 0.95 -3.92
N SER A 16 -11.81 1.98 -4.48
CA SER A 16 -11.48 3.36 -4.10
C SER A 16 -11.53 3.55 -2.58
N ALA A 17 -10.40 3.99 -2.02
CA ALA A 17 -10.17 4.26 -0.60
C ALA A 17 -11.32 5.05 0.04
N LYS A 18 -11.89 5.99 -0.73
CA LYS A 18 -12.95 6.90 -0.30
C LYS A 18 -14.30 6.22 -0.03
N TRP A 19 -14.59 5.09 -0.68
CA TRP A 19 -15.90 4.42 -0.59
C TRP A 19 -16.00 3.42 0.56
N ARG A 20 -14.87 3.05 1.18
CA ARG A 20 -14.79 1.85 2.03
C ARG A 20 -15.00 2.08 3.52
N ASN A 21 -14.53 3.17 4.12
CA ASN A 21 -14.59 3.29 5.58
C ASN A 21 -16.01 3.50 6.12
N THR A 22 -16.87 4.24 5.42
CA THR A 22 -18.25 4.42 5.90
C THR A 22 -19.01 3.09 5.84
N ILE A 23 -19.04 2.41 4.70
CA ILE A 23 -19.88 1.21 4.55
C ILE A 23 -19.29 0.00 5.30
N LEU A 24 -17.98 -0.29 5.20
CA LEU A 24 -17.41 -1.49 5.84
C LEU A 24 -17.39 -1.38 7.36
N ILE A 25 -17.05 -0.23 7.93
CA ILE A 25 -16.99 -0.08 9.40
C ILE A 25 -18.40 -0.10 9.99
N HIS A 26 -19.39 0.48 9.30
CA HIS A 26 -20.80 0.37 9.72
C HIS A 26 -21.36 -1.05 9.56
N THR A 27 -20.94 -1.79 8.52
CA THR A 27 -21.42 -3.16 8.27
C THR A 27 -20.74 -4.19 9.18
N PHE A 28 -19.48 -3.97 9.54
CA PHE A 28 -18.67 -4.89 10.35
C PHE A 28 -18.16 -4.17 11.61
N PRO A 29 -19.03 -3.97 12.61
CA PRO A 29 -18.73 -3.16 13.80
C PRO A 29 -17.63 -3.75 14.68
N ASN A 30 -17.23 -5.01 14.47
CA ASN A 30 -16.24 -5.69 15.29
C ASN A 30 -14.79 -5.53 14.81
N ILE A 31 -14.57 -4.85 13.68
CA ILE A 31 -13.23 -4.62 13.12
C ILE A 31 -12.38 -3.76 14.08
N ARG A 32 -11.18 -4.24 14.39
CA ARG A 32 -10.22 -3.58 15.30
C ARG A 32 -9.04 -2.92 14.57
N PHE A 33 -8.60 -3.51 13.46
CA PHE A 33 -7.50 -3.02 12.63
C PHE A 33 -7.54 -3.57 11.20
N GLY A 34 -6.71 -3.00 10.34
CA GLY A 34 -6.53 -3.39 8.94
C GLY A 34 -5.19 -4.00 8.59
N LEU A 35 -5.25 -4.92 7.62
CA LEU A 35 -4.11 -5.36 6.83
C LEU A 35 -4.34 -4.91 5.39
N MET A 36 -3.52 -3.97 4.91
CA MET A 36 -3.54 -3.47 3.53
C MET A 36 -2.53 -4.26 2.71
N VAL A 37 -3.00 -5.29 2.04
CA VAL A 37 -2.17 -6.26 1.31
C VAL A 37 -2.32 -6.04 -0.18
N GLY A 38 -1.20 -6.16 -0.91
CA GLY A 38 -1.22 -6.09 -2.37
C GLY A 38 0.17 -5.90 -2.93
N VAL A 39 0.26 -5.33 -4.12
CA VAL A 39 1.54 -5.05 -4.77
C VAL A 39 1.91 -3.57 -4.63
N GLY A 40 3.20 -3.30 -4.74
CA GLY A 40 3.76 -1.95 -4.75
C GLY A 40 5.03 -1.90 -5.59
N GLY A 41 5.53 -0.68 -5.78
CA GLY A 41 6.79 -0.45 -6.48
C GLY A 41 7.94 -0.30 -5.49
N GLY A 42 9.01 -1.08 -5.66
CA GLY A 42 10.17 -1.07 -4.79
C GLY A 42 11.07 0.14 -5.03
N VAL A 43 11.75 0.57 -3.98
CA VAL A 43 12.71 1.69 -4.03
C VAL A 43 14.10 1.16 -3.64
N PRO A 44 14.85 0.62 -4.60
CA PRO A 44 16.16 0.07 -4.32
C PRO A 44 17.16 1.17 -3.94
N LYS A 45 18.06 0.81 -3.04
CA LYS A 45 19.29 1.56 -2.76
C LYS A 45 20.37 1.11 -3.74
N SER A 46 21.55 1.71 -3.65
CA SER A 46 22.73 1.21 -4.34
C SER A 46 22.92 -0.29 -4.07
N PRO A 47 23.35 -1.07 -5.07
CA PRO A 47 23.54 -2.51 -4.94
C PRO A 47 24.30 -2.88 -3.67
N ASN A 48 23.81 -3.91 -2.97
CA ASN A 48 24.41 -4.36 -1.72
C ASN A 48 24.46 -5.89 -1.64
N SER A 49 25.53 -6.41 -1.04
CA SER A 49 25.72 -7.85 -0.83
C SER A 49 24.81 -8.41 0.27
N ASP A 50 24.31 -7.59 1.19
CA ASP A 50 23.27 -7.96 2.15
C ASP A 50 21.89 -7.85 1.48
N PRO A 51 21.16 -8.98 1.25
CA PRO A 51 19.85 -8.94 0.62
C PRO A 51 18.82 -8.09 1.36
N ARG A 52 19.01 -7.87 2.68
CA ARG A 52 18.13 -7.02 3.51
C ARG A 52 18.31 -5.53 3.24
N LYS A 53 19.33 -5.14 2.48
CA LYS A 53 19.61 -3.75 2.10
C LYS A 53 19.35 -3.49 0.61
N ASP A 54 18.93 -4.52 -0.12
CA ASP A 54 18.83 -4.52 -1.58
C ASP A 54 17.43 -5.01 -2.01
N ILE A 55 16.45 -4.10 -2.10
CA ILE A 55 15.05 -4.44 -2.45
C ILE A 55 14.95 -4.92 -3.90
N ARG A 56 14.48 -6.14 -4.13
CA ARG A 56 14.31 -6.75 -5.46
C ARG A 56 12.84 -7.02 -5.82
N LEU A 57 12.56 -7.27 -7.10
CA LEU A 57 11.25 -7.75 -7.51
C LEU A 57 10.94 -9.10 -6.83
N GLY A 58 9.69 -9.28 -6.42
CA GLY A 58 9.24 -10.43 -5.64
C GLY A 58 9.54 -10.36 -4.14
N ASP A 59 10.31 -9.37 -3.66
CA ASP A 59 10.44 -9.10 -2.22
C ASP A 59 9.14 -8.53 -1.62
N VAL A 60 9.09 -8.46 -0.29
CA VAL A 60 7.96 -7.87 0.44
C VAL A 60 8.44 -6.67 1.24
N VAL A 61 7.77 -5.52 1.14
CA VAL A 61 7.97 -4.36 2.00
C VAL A 61 6.80 -4.23 2.96
N VAL A 62 7.13 -4.10 4.25
CA VAL A 62 6.18 -3.90 5.35
C VAL A 62 6.34 -2.49 5.88
N SER A 63 5.23 -1.76 6.00
CA SER A 63 5.25 -0.41 6.56
C SER A 63 5.77 -0.45 8.00
N TRP A 64 6.86 0.25 8.26
CA TRP A 64 7.53 0.24 9.55
C TRP A 64 7.96 1.64 9.94
N ALA A 65 7.81 1.99 11.22
CA ALA A 65 8.20 3.32 11.70
C ALA A 65 9.72 3.50 11.59
N VAL A 66 10.15 4.54 10.87
CA VAL A 66 11.56 4.89 10.64
C VAL A 66 11.72 6.38 10.92
N ASN A 67 12.75 6.76 11.68
CA ASN A 67 13.13 8.16 11.93
C ASN A 67 11.98 9.07 12.41
N GLY A 68 11.10 8.56 13.27
CA GLY A 68 9.95 9.30 13.80
C GLY A 68 8.73 9.40 12.86
N LEU A 69 8.78 8.78 11.68
CA LEU A 69 7.61 8.65 10.78
C LEU A 69 6.84 7.37 11.10
N GLY A 70 5.50 7.41 11.08
CA GLY A 70 4.61 6.26 11.38
C GLY A 70 4.58 5.14 10.33
N GLY A 71 5.65 4.98 9.55
CA GLY A 71 5.87 3.90 8.59
C GLY A 71 5.14 4.02 7.26
N ILE A 72 4.32 5.05 7.11
CA ILE A 72 3.71 5.38 5.83
C ILE A 72 3.88 6.90 5.58
N MET A 73 3.82 7.35 4.33
CA MET A 73 3.91 8.75 3.92
C MET A 73 2.85 9.04 2.86
N GLN A 74 1.94 10.00 3.06
CA GLN A 74 0.99 10.37 2.00
C GLN A 74 1.59 11.49 1.15
N TYR A 75 1.60 11.32 -0.17
CA TYR A 75 2.01 12.33 -1.12
C TYR A 75 0.98 12.48 -2.25
N ASN A 76 0.94 13.66 -2.86
CA ASN A 76 0.20 13.88 -4.10
C ASN A 76 1.14 14.30 -5.21
N VAL A 77 0.91 13.76 -6.39
CA VAL A 77 1.50 14.28 -7.63
C VAL A 77 0.72 15.52 -8.03
N VAL A 78 1.41 16.64 -8.22
CA VAL A 78 0.84 17.92 -8.63
C VAL A 78 1.61 18.41 -9.85
N LYS A 79 0.89 18.87 -10.89
CA LYS A 79 1.51 19.51 -12.05
C LYS A 79 1.37 21.02 -11.89
N GLU A 80 2.48 21.73 -11.74
CA GLU A 80 2.52 23.18 -11.61
C GLU A 80 3.48 23.75 -12.66
N ALA A 81 3.00 24.70 -13.47
CA ALA A 81 3.77 25.30 -14.56
C ALA A 81 4.45 24.29 -15.51
N GLY A 82 3.79 23.15 -15.78
CA GLY A 82 4.35 22.08 -16.63
C GLY A 82 5.35 21.15 -15.93
N ILE A 83 5.74 21.44 -14.68
CA ILE A 83 6.67 20.64 -13.88
C ILE A 83 5.86 19.70 -12.97
N THR A 84 6.25 18.43 -12.92
CA THR A 84 5.66 17.45 -12.00
C THR A 84 6.34 17.58 -10.63
N ASN A 85 5.58 18.01 -9.63
CA ASN A 85 6.01 18.17 -8.25
C ASN A 85 5.31 17.17 -7.33
N PHE A 86 5.95 16.85 -6.20
CA PHE A 86 5.42 15.93 -5.19
C PHE A 86 5.18 16.68 -3.89
N ARG A 87 3.92 16.74 -3.46
CA ARG A 87 3.53 17.42 -2.21
C ARG A 87 3.22 16.40 -1.13
N ILE A 88 3.96 16.44 -0.03
CA ILE A 88 3.68 15.63 1.16
C ILE A 88 2.41 16.17 1.84
N LYS A 89 1.39 15.33 1.98
CA LYS A 89 0.06 15.70 2.53
C LYS A 89 -0.05 15.48 4.03
N SER A 90 0.51 14.38 4.54
CA SER A 90 0.47 14.07 5.96
C SER A 90 1.65 13.19 6.37
N ARG A 91 2.05 13.32 7.64
CA ARG A 91 3.01 12.44 8.31
C ARG A 91 2.23 11.54 9.26
N LEU A 92 2.49 10.23 9.19
CA LEU A 92 1.47 9.22 9.49
C LEU A 92 1.48 8.65 10.90
N LYS A 93 0.33 8.05 11.23
CA LYS A 93 0.08 7.30 12.46
C LYS A 93 0.82 5.97 12.41
N THR A 94 1.44 5.61 13.53
CA THR A 94 2.09 4.32 13.75
C THR A 94 1.10 3.17 13.63
N PRO A 95 1.46 2.02 13.00
CA PRO A 95 0.60 0.85 12.96
C PRO A 95 0.19 0.37 14.37
N PRO A 96 -0.95 -0.33 14.50
CA PRO A 96 -1.39 -0.93 15.77
C PRO A 96 -0.28 -1.73 16.46
N GLN A 97 -0.13 -1.56 17.79
CA GLN A 97 0.91 -2.23 18.57
C GLN A 97 0.82 -3.77 18.50
N VAL A 98 -0.39 -4.33 18.36
CA VAL A 98 -0.58 -5.78 18.16
C VAL A 98 0.15 -6.27 16.91
N LEU A 99 0.09 -5.51 15.80
CA LEU A 99 0.72 -5.86 14.53
C LEU A 99 2.23 -5.72 14.62
N LEU A 100 2.71 -4.66 15.27
CA LEU A 100 4.14 -4.46 15.49
C LEU A 100 4.75 -5.56 16.38
N LYS A 101 4.04 -6.01 17.42
CA LYS A 101 4.47 -7.14 18.28
C LYS A 101 4.49 -8.44 17.48
N ALA A 102 3.44 -8.73 16.72
CA ALA A 102 3.37 -9.92 15.88
C ALA A 102 4.52 -9.98 14.87
N ILE A 103 4.82 -8.88 14.17
CA ILE A 103 5.93 -8.81 13.23
C ILE A 103 7.29 -8.96 13.92
N LYS A 104 7.48 -8.38 15.11
CA LYS A 104 8.72 -8.59 15.88
C LYS A 104 8.93 -10.07 16.23
N ARG A 105 7.87 -10.78 16.62
CA ARG A 105 7.92 -12.24 16.88
C ARG A 105 8.24 -13.00 15.59
N LEU A 106 7.52 -12.68 14.51
CA LEU A 106 7.73 -13.30 13.20
C LEU A 106 9.17 -13.13 12.68
N ASN A 107 9.76 -11.95 12.87
CA ASN A 107 11.16 -11.69 12.52
C ASN A 107 12.13 -12.58 13.30
N LEU A 108 11.84 -12.91 14.56
CA LEU A 108 12.62 -13.88 15.32
C LEU A 108 12.39 -15.30 14.77
N ASP A 109 11.15 -15.67 14.48
CA ASP A 109 10.82 -16.97 13.91
C ASP A 109 11.52 -17.23 12.58
N TYR A 110 11.62 -16.23 11.70
CA TYR A 110 12.37 -16.34 10.44
C TYR A 110 13.86 -16.59 10.68
N ARG A 111 14.46 -16.02 11.73
CA ARG A 111 15.87 -16.30 12.10
C ARG A 111 16.09 -17.75 12.56
N PHE A 112 15.03 -18.41 13.04
CA PHE A 112 15.06 -19.81 13.45
C PHE A 112 14.42 -20.76 12.41
N GLY A 113 14.16 -20.30 11.19
CA GLY A 113 13.57 -21.12 10.13
C GLY A 113 12.13 -21.56 10.39
N LYS A 114 11.40 -20.89 11.30
CA LYS A 114 10.00 -21.21 11.65
C LYS A 114 8.97 -20.50 10.77
N GLY A 115 9.44 -19.63 9.88
CA GLY A 115 8.60 -18.95 8.91
C GLY A 115 7.97 -19.88 7.89
N LYS A 116 6.71 -19.61 7.51
CA LYS A 116 5.97 -20.44 6.55
C LYS A 116 5.67 -19.74 5.23
N MET A 117 5.99 -18.45 5.09
CA MET A 117 5.77 -17.68 3.87
C MET A 117 6.26 -18.42 2.62
N TRP A 118 7.48 -18.95 2.63
CA TRP A 118 8.02 -19.66 1.46
C TRP A 118 7.33 -21.00 1.20
N THR A 119 6.95 -21.73 2.24
CA THR A 119 6.14 -22.95 2.12
C THR A 119 4.76 -22.66 1.56
N ASP A 120 4.12 -21.57 2.00
CA ASP A 120 2.82 -21.14 1.47
C ASP A 120 2.94 -20.67 0.00
N ILE A 121 4.01 -19.96 -0.38
CA ILE A 121 4.30 -19.61 -1.78
C ILE A 121 4.42 -20.88 -2.61
N ASP A 122 5.27 -21.82 -2.19
CA ASP A 122 5.47 -23.10 -2.90
C ASP A 122 4.17 -23.89 -3.01
N GLN A 123 3.36 -23.89 -1.95
CA GLN A 123 2.07 -24.57 -1.97
C GLN A 123 1.18 -23.98 -3.06
N VAL A 124 1.01 -22.65 -3.09
CA VAL A 124 0.14 -21.97 -4.05
C VAL A 124 0.60 -22.19 -5.49
N VAL A 125 1.91 -22.09 -5.76
CA VAL A 125 2.46 -22.33 -7.10
C VAL A 125 2.24 -23.79 -7.56
N ASN A 126 2.16 -24.74 -6.63
CA ASN A 126 1.93 -26.16 -6.93
C ASN A 126 0.45 -26.59 -6.86
N MET A 127 -0.50 -25.66 -6.67
CA MET A 127 -1.93 -26.01 -6.57
C MET A 127 -2.59 -26.35 -7.92
N ASN A 128 -1.89 -26.18 -9.06
CA ASN A 128 -2.44 -26.38 -10.42
C ASN A 128 -3.78 -25.64 -10.64
N VAL A 129 -3.85 -24.40 -10.16
CA VAL A 129 -5.01 -23.52 -10.38
C VAL A 129 -4.71 -22.70 -11.64
N PRO A 130 -5.53 -22.79 -12.72
CA PRO A 130 -5.26 -22.10 -13.98
C PRO A 130 -5.00 -20.60 -13.82
N GLU A 131 -5.73 -19.93 -12.93
CA GLU A 131 -5.58 -18.50 -12.66
C GLU A 131 -4.26 -18.13 -11.96
N LEU A 132 -3.48 -19.11 -11.50
CA LEU A 132 -2.22 -18.96 -10.77
C LEU A 132 -1.02 -19.60 -11.48
N GLU A 133 -1.18 -20.05 -12.73
CA GLU A 133 -0.08 -20.65 -13.52
C GLU A 133 1.11 -19.68 -13.67
N ASP A 134 0.83 -18.40 -13.91
CA ASP A 134 1.85 -17.34 -14.04
C ASP A 134 2.39 -16.81 -12.70
N ALA A 135 2.04 -17.47 -11.59
CA ALA A 135 2.37 -16.98 -10.25
C ALA A 135 3.63 -17.58 -9.64
N GLY A 136 4.31 -18.44 -10.39
CA GLY A 136 5.66 -18.95 -10.08
C GLY A 136 6.71 -17.84 -10.02
N TYR A 137 7.89 -18.17 -9.46
CA TYR A 137 9.02 -17.24 -9.45
C TYR A 137 9.47 -16.94 -10.90
N PRO A 138 9.42 -15.67 -11.36
CA PRO A 138 9.67 -15.37 -12.77
C PRO A 138 11.10 -15.62 -13.24
N GLY A 139 12.07 -15.78 -12.34
CA GLY A 139 13.49 -15.91 -12.68
C GLY A 139 14.28 -14.63 -12.36
N GLN A 140 15.58 -14.78 -12.11
CA GLN A 140 16.42 -13.66 -11.69
C GLN A 140 16.80 -12.75 -12.87
N GLU A 141 16.91 -13.31 -14.05
CA GLU A 141 17.15 -12.63 -15.33
C GLU A 141 16.07 -11.59 -15.68
N HIS A 142 14.88 -11.76 -15.09
CA HIS A 142 13.75 -10.86 -15.21
C HIS A 142 13.73 -9.75 -14.14
N ASP A 143 14.67 -9.77 -13.19
CA ASP A 143 14.86 -8.73 -12.18
C ASP A 143 15.84 -7.65 -12.67
N GLN A 144 15.34 -6.75 -13.53
CA GLN A 144 16.14 -5.75 -14.21
C GLN A 144 15.90 -4.36 -13.64
N LEU A 145 16.81 -3.87 -12.79
CA LEU A 145 16.79 -2.48 -12.34
C LEU A 145 17.56 -1.62 -13.34
N PHE A 146 16.89 -0.72 -14.05
CA PHE A 146 17.55 0.25 -14.93
C PHE A 146 18.14 1.43 -14.14
N LYS A 147 19.26 1.98 -14.64
CA LYS A 147 19.88 3.21 -14.13
C LYS A 147 18.87 4.35 -14.11
N SER A 148 18.96 5.22 -13.10
CA SER A 148 17.95 6.25 -12.86
C SER A 148 17.86 7.34 -13.94
N ASP A 149 18.89 7.49 -14.76
CA ASP A 149 18.95 8.42 -15.90
C ASP A 149 18.53 7.78 -17.24
N TYR A 150 18.39 6.46 -17.29
CA TYR A 150 17.91 5.75 -18.48
C TYR A 150 16.40 5.83 -18.60
N GLN A 151 15.92 6.31 -19.76
CA GLN A 151 14.50 6.36 -20.06
C GLN A 151 14.09 5.16 -20.89
N HIS A 152 13.00 4.53 -20.47
CA HIS A 152 12.29 3.52 -21.23
C HIS A 152 12.03 4.00 -22.67
N SER A 153 12.54 3.25 -23.64
CA SER A 153 12.22 3.38 -25.06
C SER A 153 10.72 3.17 -25.28
N ALA A 154 10.13 3.90 -26.24
CA ALA A 154 8.71 3.73 -26.57
C ALA A 154 8.35 2.26 -26.84
N GLY A 155 7.19 1.82 -26.36
CA GLY A 155 6.72 0.43 -26.52
C GLY A 155 5.82 -0.02 -25.37
N GLU A 156 5.31 -1.25 -25.49
CA GLU A 156 4.49 -1.87 -24.46
C GLU A 156 5.30 -2.69 -23.45
N ASN A 157 6.59 -2.96 -23.71
CA ASN A 157 7.47 -3.76 -22.86
C ASN A 157 8.94 -3.29 -22.97
N CYS A 158 9.81 -3.85 -22.11
CA CYS A 158 11.24 -3.52 -22.07
C CYS A 158 12.10 -4.29 -23.08
N SER A 159 11.50 -4.98 -24.07
CA SER A 159 12.26 -5.78 -25.04
C SER A 159 13.20 -4.94 -25.93
N SER A 160 12.89 -3.64 -26.09
CA SER A 160 13.71 -2.68 -26.85
C SER A 160 14.66 -1.87 -25.96
N CYS A 161 14.67 -2.12 -24.65
CA CYS A 161 15.58 -1.41 -23.74
C CYS A 161 16.99 -1.99 -23.80
N ASP A 162 17.99 -1.11 -23.67
CA ASP A 162 19.39 -1.50 -23.62
C ASP A 162 19.69 -2.16 -22.26
N VAL A 163 19.90 -3.47 -22.26
CA VAL A 163 20.23 -4.25 -21.08
C VAL A 163 21.53 -3.79 -20.39
N ASN A 164 22.43 -3.11 -21.11
CA ASN A 164 23.64 -2.53 -20.52
C ASN A 164 23.37 -1.29 -19.65
N GLN A 165 22.13 -0.78 -19.67
CA GLN A 165 21.66 0.28 -18.78
C GLN A 165 21.05 -0.27 -17.49
N THR A 166 21.17 -1.58 -17.24
CA THR A 166 20.80 -2.17 -15.95
C THR A 166 21.92 -2.03 -14.92
N GLU A 167 21.52 -1.91 -13.65
CA GLU A 167 22.41 -1.90 -12.50
C GLU A 167 22.98 -3.31 -12.26
N ASN A 168 24.29 -3.42 -12.09
CA ASN A 168 24.89 -4.69 -11.71
C ASN A 168 24.67 -4.98 -10.23
N ARG A 169 23.78 -5.92 -9.94
CA ARG A 169 23.36 -6.26 -8.57
C ARG A 169 23.87 -7.62 -8.08
N GLY A 170 24.59 -8.37 -8.91
CA GLY A 170 25.04 -9.72 -8.59
C GLY A 170 23.90 -10.74 -8.34
N VAL A 171 24.30 -11.99 -8.16
CA VAL A 171 23.39 -13.12 -7.93
C VAL A 171 23.10 -13.28 -6.45
N ARG A 172 21.82 -13.34 -6.09
CA ARG A 172 21.43 -13.72 -4.71
C ARG A 172 21.68 -15.21 -4.52
N LYS A 173 22.16 -15.59 -3.34
CA LYS A 173 22.34 -17.01 -2.96
C LYS A 173 21.03 -17.80 -2.92
N SER A 174 19.89 -17.11 -2.83
CA SER A 174 18.56 -17.69 -2.71
C SER A 174 17.57 -16.91 -3.57
N THR A 175 16.66 -17.62 -4.21
CA THR A 175 15.54 -17.07 -5.00
C THR A 175 14.34 -16.68 -4.12
N ARG A 176 14.43 -16.93 -2.81
CA ARG A 176 13.37 -16.66 -1.84
C ARG A 176 13.18 -15.15 -1.63
N SER A 177 11.91 -14.70 -1.61
CA SER A 177 11.53 -13.33 -1.25
C SER A 177 12.14 -12.88 0.08
N VAL A 178 12.68 -11.66 0.11
CA VAL A 178 13.20 -11.01 1.32
C VAL A 178 12.15 -10.04 1.87
N VAL A 179 12.01 -9.99 3.19
CA VAL A 179 11.11 -9.04 3.86
C VAL A 179 11.89 -7.82 4.33
N HIS A 180 11.45 -6.65 3.87
CA HIS A 180 12.01 -5.35 4.18
C HIS A 180 11.05 -4.55 5.04
N HIS A 181 11.60 -3.78 5.97
CA HIS A 181 10.83 -2.91 6.86
C HIS A 181 11.19 -1.47 6.55
N GLY A 182 10.21 -0.66 6.13
CA GLY A 182 10.51 0.69 5.70
C GLY A 182 9.31 1.59 5.52
N LEU A 183 9.58 2.83 5.12
CA LEU A 183 8.57 3.82 4.85
C LEU A 183 7.88 3.52 3.51
N ILE A 184 6.56 3.39 3.51
CA ILE A 184 5.76 3.24 2.28
C ILE A 184 5.18 4.60 1.90
N ALA A 185 5.38 5.05 0.67
CA ALA A 185 4.79 6.27 0.14
C ALA A 185 3.47 5.96 -0.59
N SER A 186 2.39 6.56 -0.12
CA SER A 186 1.01 6.42 -0.62
C SER A 186 0.64 7.61 -1.49
N GLY A 187 0.43 7.36 -2.79
CA GLY A 187 0.16 8.37 -3.80
C GLY A 187 -1.25 8.31 -4.38
N ASN A 188 -1.73 9.42 -4.96
CA ASN A 188 -2.95 9.42 -5.77
C ASN A 188 -2.74 8.87 -7.19
N LEU A 189 -1.48 8.74 -7.62
CA LEU A 189 -1.06 8.21 -8.92
C LEU A 189 0.16 7.31 -8.73
N PRO A 190 0.35 6.28 -9.59
CA PRO A 190 1.57 5.49 -9.60
C PRO A 190 2.82 6.35 -9.83
N MET A 191 3.89 6.11 -9.07
CA MET A 191 5.20 6.70 -9.34
C MET A 191 5.82 6.02 -10.59
N ARG A 192 6.21 6.82 -11.58
CA ARG A 192 6.77 6.37 -12.87
C ARG A 192 8.04 7.11 -13.27
N SER A 193 8.85 7.52 -12.29
CA SER A 193 10.03 8.35 -12.53
C SER A 193 11.14 7.97 -11.57
N SER A 194 12.19 7.34 -12.10
CA SER A 194 13.37 6.93 -11.33
C SER A 194 14.00 8.10 -10.57
N LYS A 195 14.09 9.28 -11.20
CA LYS A 195 14.63 10.50 -10.57
C LYS A 195 13.82 10.91 -9.34
N HIS A 196 12.50 10.98 -9.44
CA HIS A 196 11.65 11.37 -8.30
C HIS A 196 11.55 10.28 -7.24
N ARG A 197 11.52 9.00 -7.65
CA ARG A 197 11.64 7.85 -6.76
C ARG A 197 12.89 7.97 -5.89
N ASP A 198 14.04 8.23 -6.52
CA ASP A 198 15.33 8.36 -5.86
C ASP A 198 15.38 9.61 -4.95
N GLN A 199 14.83 10.74 -5.39
CA GLN A 199 14.68 11.92 -4.52
C GLN A 199 13.86 11.62 -3.26
N MET A 200 12.78 10.85 -3.38
CA MET A 200 11.94 10.46 -2.24
C MET A 200 12.64 9.43 -1.34
N ARG A 201 13.43 8.52 -1.91
CA ARG A 201 14.34 7.63 -1.18
C ARG A 201 15.32 8.42 -0.33
N ASP A 202 15.99 9.38 -0.93
CA ASP A 202 17.12 10.09 -0.31
C ASP A 202 16.63 11.13 0.71
N SER A 203 15.50 11.78 0.43
CA SER A 203 14.93 12.81 1.32
C SER A 203 14.19 12.22 2.53
N TRP A 204 13.55 11.05 2.36
CA TRP A 204 12.60 10.53 3.35
C TRP A 204 12.83 9.07 3.76
N GLY A 205 13.70 8.35 3.07
CA GLY A 205 13.91 6.92 3.29
C GLY A 205 12.75 6.05 2.79
N VAL A 206 12.03 6.50 1.74
CA VAL A 206 10.96 5.69 1.12
C VAL A 206 11.55 4.39 0.57
N ALA A 207 10.90 3.26 0.92
CA ALA A 207 11.27 1.91 0.50
C ALA A 207 10.29 1.31 -0.52
N CYS A 208 9.05 1.80 -0.56
CA CYS A 208 8.01 1.31 -1.46
C CYS A 208 7.02 2.42 -1.81
N PHE A 209 6.54 2.45 -3.04
CA PHE A 209 5.38 3.23 -3.47
C PHE A 209 4.13 2.36 -3.58
N GLU A 210 2.98 2.89 -3.16
CA GLU A 210 1.66 2.32 -3.40
C GLU A 210 0.67 3.45 -3.73
N TRP A 211 -0.47 3.14 -4.36
CA TRP A 211 -1.36 4.16 -4.93
C TRP A 211 -2.86 3.95 -4.64
N GLU A 212 -3.22 2.97 -3.81
CA GLU A 212 -4.63 2.62 -3.61
C GLU A 212 -5.22 3.18 -2.31
N ALA A 213 -4.38 3.53 -1.35
CA ALA A 213 -4.82 3.97 -0.03
C ALA A 213 -4.74 5.47 0.22
N ALA A 214 -4.29 6.27 -0.75
CA ALA A 214 -4.22 7.71 -0.61
C ALA A 214 -5.61 8.29 -0.24
N GLY A 215 -5.70 8.92 0.94
CA GLY A 215 -6.95 9.45 1.50
C GLY A 215 -7.62 8.59 2.58
N LEU A 216 -7.26 7.31 2.74
CA LEU A 216 -7.69 6.48 3.89
C LEU A 216 -6.78 6.60 5.12
N MET A 217 -5.61 7.18 4.91
CA MET A 217 -4.45 7.03 5.77
C MET A 217 -4.61 7.60 7.19
N ASN A 218 -5.55 8.54 7.38
CA ASN A 218 -5.73 9.23 8.66
C ASN A 218 -6.84 8.62 9.53
N THR A 219 -7.67 7.71 9.00
CA THR A 219 -8.95 7.34 9.60
C THR A 219 -9.02 5.92 10.15
N PHE A 220 -8.12 5.01 9.75
CA PHE A 220 -8.21 3.60 10.14
C PHE A 220 -6.85 2.99 10.53
N PRO A 221 -6.70 2.39 11.73
CA PRO A 221 -5.44 1.76 12.15
C PRO A 221 -5.13 0.54 11.29
N CYS A 222 -4.05 0.60 10.52
CA CYS A 222 -3.67 -0.48 9.63
C CYS A 222 -2.16 -0.57 9.45
N ILE A 223 -1.71 -1.70 8.91
CA ILE A 223 -0.35 -1.89 8.41
C ILE A 223 -0.40 -2.25 6.93
N PHE A 224 0.63 -1.87 6.19
CA PHE A 224 0.74 -2.13 4.77
C PHE A 224 1.78 -3.19 4.51
N ILE A 225 1.43 -4.14 3.65
CA ILE A 225 2.28 -5.26 3.22
C ILE A 225 2.22 -5.28 1.70
N ARG A 226 3.34 -4.93 1.07
CA ARG A 226 3.42 -4.76 -0.39
C ARG A 226 4.45 -5.72 -0.97
N GLY A 227 4.00 -6.62 -1.85
CA GLY A 227 4.88 -7.37 -2.71
C GLY A 227 5.42 -6.48 -3.81
N ILE A 228 6.70 -6.54 -4.08
CA ILE A 228 7.37 -5.66 -5.03
C ILE A 228 7.21 -6.19 -6.45
N CYS A 229 6.41 -5.49 -7.27
CA CYS A 229 6.12 -5.89 -8.65
C CYS A 229 6.75 -5.00 -9.72
N ASN A 230 7.31 -3.86 -9.35
CA ASN A 230 8.05 -2.96 -10.25
C ASN A 230 9.02 -2.09 -9.43
N TYR A 231 9.79 -1.24 -10.10
CA TYR A 231 10.74 -0.30 -9.47
C TYR A 231 10.27 1.15 -9.44
N SER A 232 8.96 1.44 -9.55
CA SER A 232 8.42 2.80 -9.54
C SER A 232 9.08 3.75 -10.55
N ASP A 233 9.50 3.20 -11.68
CA ASP A 233 10.11 3.92 -12.79
C ASP A 233 9.21 3.84 -14.04
N SER A 234 9.75 4.23 -15.19
CA SER A 234 9.03 4.18 -16.46
C SER A 234 9.03 2.81 -17.13
N HIS A 235 9.75 1.83 -16.59
CA HIS A 235 9.89 0.49 -17.16
C HIS A 235 8.74 -0.42 -16.71
N ARG A 236 8.45 -1.45 -17.52
CA ARG A 236 7.39 -2.42 -17.25
C ARG A 236 7.93 -3.71 -16.64
N TYR A 237 7.14 -4.30 -15.76
CA TYR A 237 7.51 -5.48 -14.96
C TYR A 237 6.30 -6.40 -14.74
N ASP A 238 5.39 -6.48 -15.71
CA ASP A 238 4.06 -7.06 -15.53
C ASP A 238 4.09 -8.53 -15.07
N ILE A 239 5.11 -9.29 -15.49
CA ILE A 239 5.35 -10.68 -15.10
C ILE A 239 5.58 -10.89 -13.59
N TRP A 240 6.01 -9.87 -12.85
CA TRP A 240 6.27 -9.98 -11.42
C TRP A 240 5.02 -9.80 -10.56
N ARG A 241 3.95 -9.25 -11.14
CA ARG A 241 2.75 -8.88 -10.38
C ARG A 241 2.07 -10.09 -9.70
N PRO A 242 1.86 -11.25 -10.37
CA PRO A 242 1.27 -12.42 -9.73
C PRO A 242 2.13 -12.94 -8.56
N TYR A 243 3.44 -13.17 -8.79
CA TYR A 243 4.35 -13.64 -7.75
C TYR A 243 4.44 -12.69 -6.56
N ALA A 244 4.56 -11.38 -6.81
CA ALA A 244 4.60 -10.37 -5.77
C ALA A 244 3.31 -10.35 -4.92
N ALA A 245 2.14 -10.54 -5.54
CA ALA A 245 0.87 -10.62 -4.82
C ALA A 245 0.83 -11.84 -3.88
N ILE A 246 1.27 -13.01 -4.35
CA ILE A 246 1.37 -14.22 -3.51
C ILE A 246 2.36 -14.01 -2.38
N ALA A 247 3.55 -13.45 -2.64
CA ALA A 247 4.55 -13.20 -1.61
C ALA A 247 3.99 -12.30 -0.48
N ALA A 248 3.27 -11.24 -0.84
CA ALA A 248 2.63 -10.35 0.13
C ALA A 248 1.53 -11.07 0.94
N ALA A 249 0.71 -11.90 0.28
CA ALA A 249 -0.35 -12.67 0.92
C ALA A 249 0.22 -13.75 1.87
N ALA A 250 1.24 -14.48 1.43
CA ALA A 250 1.93 -15.49 2.23
C ALA A 250 2.59 -14.89 3.48
N TYR A 251 3.27 -13.74 3.33
CA TYR A 251 3.78 -13.00 4.49
C TYR A 251 2.66 -12.57 5.45
N THR A 252 1.54 -12.08 4.90
CA THR A 252 0.38 -11.67 5.71
C THR A 252 -0.18 -12.86 6.51
N LYS A 253 -0.22 -14.05 5.91
CA LYS A 253 -0.66 -15.29 6.58
C LYS A 253 0.24 -15.60 7.78
N ASP A 254 1.55 -15.42 7.65
CA ASP A 254 2.50 -15.56 8.76
C ASP A 254 2.31 -14.51 9.86
N VAL A 255 2.04 -13.26 9.50
CA VAL A 255 1.71 -12.21 10.47
C VAL A 255 0.46 -12.61 11.26
N LEU A 256 -0.59 -13.08 10.59
CA LEU A 256 -1.84 -13.53 11.22
C LEU A 256 -1.63 -14.70 12.19
N ARG A 257 -0.80 -15.69 11.82
CA ARG A 257 -0.43 -16.81 12.70
C ARG A 257 0.32 -16.34 13.95
N SER A 258 0.98 -15.19 13.89
CA SER A 258 1.78 -14.62 14.98
C SER A 258 0.98 -13.71 15.92
N ILE A 259 -0.31 -13.48 15.64
CA ILE A 259 -1.22 -12.67 16.45
C ILE A 259 -2.00 -13.58 17.41
N HIS A 260 -1.98 -13.26 18.70
CA HIS A 260 -2.80 -13.96 19.69
C HIS A 260 -4.19 -13.33 19.79
N LEU A 261 -5.24 -14.16 19.89
CA LEU A 261 -6.63 -13.70 19.98
C LEU A 261 -6.86 -12.73 21.15
N GLN A 262 -6.26 -13.00 22.31
CA GLN A 262 -6.38 -12.16 23.50
C GLN A 262 -5.84 -10.75 23.26
N GLU A 263 -4.78 -10.61 22.43
CA GLU A 263 -4.22 -9.30 22.08
C GLU A 263 -5.16 -8.51 21.18
N VAL A 264 -5.97 -9.18 20.35
CA VAL A 264 -6.97 -8.54 19.49
C VAL A 264 -8.19 -8.09 20.30
N GLU A 265 -8.67 -8.94 21.22
CA GLU A 265 -9.82 -8.63 22.08
C GLU A 265 -9.55 -7.45 23.03
N ALA A 266 -8.29 -7.25 23.41
CA ALA A 266 -7.86 -6.11 24.23
C ALA A 266 -7.86 -4.76 23.49
N ILE A 267 -7.97 -4.75 22.16
CA ILE A 267 -7.99 -3.50 21.38
C ILE A 267 -9.39 -2.90 21.45
N PRO A 268 -9.57 -1.62 21.80
CA PRO A 268 -10.89 -0.98 21.78
C PRO A 268 -11.55 -1.02 20.39
N LEU A 269 -12.88 -1.05 20.34
CA LEU A 269 -13.60 -0.92 19.07
C LEU A 269 -13.36 0.46 18.50
N LEU A 270 -13.28 0.54 17.17
CA LEU A 270 -13.19 1.82 16.49
C LEU A 270 -14.49 2.60 16.71
N LYS A 271 -14.41 3.69 17.51
CA LYS A 271 -15.50 4.65 17.65
C LYS A 271 -15.28 5.75 16.62
N PHE A 272 -16.14 5.84 15.61
CA PHE A 272 -16.15 6.98 14.70
C PHE A 272 -17.10 8.03 15.28
N THR A 273 -16.58 9.22 15.60
CA THR A 273 -17.41 10.39 15.85
C THR A 273 -17.85 10.93 14.50
N GLU A 274 -19.15 11.01 14.25
CA GLU A 274 -19.69 11.75 13.11
C GLU A 274 -19.12 13.18 13.15
N THR A 275 -18.47 13.61 12.07
CA THR A 275 -18.24 15.04 11.86
C THR A 275 -19.60 15.71 11.84
N PRO A 276 -19.86 16.75 12.67
CA PRO A 276 -21.15 17.42 12.68
C PRO A 276 -21.50 17.87 11.27
N THR A 277 -22.65 17.43 10.77
CA THR A 277 -23.23 18.01 9.56
C THR A 277 -23.41 19.50 9.77
N ALA A 278 -23.13 20.29 8.74
CA ALA A 278 -23.24 21.76 8.72
C ALA A 278 -24.69 22.29 8.81
N SER A 279 -25.48 21.73 9.72
CA SER A 279 -26.89 22.05 9.99
C SER A 279 -27.15 22.37 11.48
N GLN A 280 -26.10 22.54 12.29
CA GLN A 280 -26.22 22.98 13.70
C GLN A 280 -25.36 24.21 14.04
N VAL A 281 -25.31 25.19 13.13
CA VAL A 281 -24.94 26.57 13.50
C VAL A 281 -26.16 27.45 13.25
N ASN A 282 -27.18 27.28 14.08
CA ASN A 282 -28.24 28.26 14.27
C ASN A 282 -28.46 28.37 15.77
N GLY A 283 -27.99 29.46 16.37
CA GLY A 283 -28.30 29.80 17.75
C GLY A 283 -27.17 30.45 18.54
N ALA A 284 -26.68 31.61 18.09
CA ALA A 284 -26.14 32.65 18.98
C ALA A 284 -25.96 33.96 18.18
N THR A 285 -27.07 34.67 17.97
CA THR A 285 -27.04 36.08 17.55
C THR A 285 -27.03 36.93 18.82
N GLN A 286 -25.97 37.71 19.07
CA GLN A 286 -26.10 39.00 19.76
C GLN A 286 -24.91 39.94 19.49
N ALA A 287 -25.24 40.97 18.70
CA ALA A 287 -24.92 42.41 18.83
C ALA A 287 -23.51 42.99 18.60
N MET A 288 -23.57 44.14 17.91
CA MET A 288 -22.58 45.20 17.63
C MET A 288 -21.61 44.92 16.47
N GLY A 289 -21.51 45.70 15.38
CA GLY A 289 -22.14 46.95 14.96
C GLY A 289 -21.38 47.54 13.76
N ASN A 290 -22.13 48.09 12.81
CA ASN A 290 -21.81 49.06 11.74
C ASN A 290 -20.58 48.91 10.82
N GLY A 291 -20.88 48.89 9.51
CA GLY A 291 -19.94 49.27 8.43
C GLY A 291 -20.55 49.03 7.05
N ALA A 292 -21.12 50.08 6.45
CA ALA A 292 -21.75 50.06 5.13
C ALA A 292 -20.73 49.83 3.98
N GLY A 293 -21.14 49.11 2.94
CA GLY A 293 -20.37 48.94 1.69
C GLY A 293 -21.22 48.31 0.60
N VAL A 294 -21.33 49.00 -0.52
CA VAL A 294 -22.33 48.87 -1.58
C VAL A 294 -21.98 47.78 -2.62
N GLY A 295 -23.01 47.02 -3.04
CA GLY A 295 -23.29 46.64 -4.44
C GLY A 295 -22.39 45.63 -5.16
N SER A 296 -22.95 44.46 -5.49
CA SER A 296 -23.28 44.09 -6.88
C SER A 296 -23.77 42.63 -6.97
N SER A 297 -24.90 42.46 -7.64
CA SER A 297 -25.50 41.19 -8.03
C SER A 297 -24.65 40.50 -9.09
N LEU A 298 -24.63 39.16 -9.12
CA LEU A 298 -24.49 38.37 -10.36
C LEU A 298 -24.83 36.88 -10.08
N GLY A 299 -25.95 36.46 -10.69
CA GLY A 299 -26.18 35.19 -11.39
C GLY A 299 -25.69 33.87 -10.79
N ALA A 300 -26.65 33.05 -10.38
CA ALA A 300 -26.51 31.61 -10.17
C ALA A 300 -26.26 30.86 -11.48
N ASP A 301 -25.44 29.81 -11.44
CA ASP A 301 -25.71 28.58 -12.21
C ASP A 301 -24.95 27.38 -11.62
N ARG A 302 -25.72 26.34 -11.23
CA ARG A 302 -25.22 25.09 -10.64
C ARG A 302 -25.64 23.93 -11.56
N PRO A 303 -24.72 23.25 -12.25
CA PRO A 303 -25.10 22.11 -13.07
C PRO A 303 -25.43 20.90 -12.18
N GLN A 304 -26.62 20.31 -12.43
CA GLN A 304 -27.07 19.07 -11.81
C GLN A 304 -26.34 17.86 -12.42
N VAL A 305 -25.74 17.01 -11.58
CA VAL A 305 -25.17 15.73 -11.99
C VAL A 305 -26.21 14.63 -11.79
N LYS A 306 -26.59 13.97 -12.90
CA LYS A 306 -27.49 12.82 -12.96
C LYS A 306 -26.92 11.64 -12.16
N LYS A 307 -27.78 11.01 -11.35
CA LYS A 307 -27.50 9.72 -10.69
C LYS A 307 -27.70 8.61 -11.72
N GLU A 308 -26.63 7.93 -12.12
CA GLU A 308 -26.74 6.65 -12.81
C GLU A 308 -26.68 5.50 -11.80
N ASN A 309 -27.71 4.67 -11.89
CA ASN A 309 -27.95 3.47 -11.11
C ASN A 309 -27.23 2.30 -11.80
N THR A 310 -26.29 1.64 -11.14
CA THR A 310 -25.81 0.31 -11.57
C THR A 310 -25.61 -0.57 -10.34
N GLN A 311 -26.69 -1.25 -10.01
CA GLN A 311 -26.77 -2.34 -9.04
C GLN A 311 -26.49 -3.64 -9.82
N ALA A 312 -25.27 -4.18 -9.75
CA ALA A 312 -24.99 -5.57 -10.12
C ALA A 312 -23.64 -6.06 -9.56
N ASP A 313 -23.72 -7.24 -8.92
CA ASP A 313 -22.66 -8.25 -8.72
C ASP A 313 -21.57 -8.04 -7.65
N VAL A 314 -21.97 -8.25 -6.38
CA VAL A 314 -21.05 -8.62 -5.29
C VAL A 314 -21.06 -10.15 -5.14
N LYS A 315 -20.13 -10.85 -5.80
CA LYS A 315 -19.82 -12.26 -5.47
C LYS A 315 -18.88 -12.29 -4.27
N ILE A 316 -19.41 -12.73 -3.12
CA ILE A 316 -18.65 -13.04 -1.90
C ILE A 316 -17.81 -14.30 -2.17
N LEU A 317 -16.50 -14.16 -2.37
CA LEU A 317 -15.58 -15.28 -2.30
C LEU A 317 -15.44 -15.71 -0.84
N ARG A 318 -16.17 -16.77 -0.46
CA ARG A 318 -16.00 -17.48 0.81
C ARG A 318 -14.64 -18.17 0.79
N ALA A 319 -13.70 -17.68 1.60
CA ALA A 319 -12.49 -18.42 1.96
C ALA A 319 -12.87 -19.67 2.78
N LYS A 320 -13.03 -20.82 2.11
CA LYS A 320 -13.01 -22.15 2.72
C LYS A 320 -11.73 -22.86 2.28
N SER A 321 -10.61 -22.49 2.93
CA SER A 321 -9.42 -23.31 3.17
C SER A 321 -8.33 -22.39 3.75
N ILE A 322 -8.37 -22.21 5.06
CA ILE A 322 -7.27 -21.72 5.88
C ILE A 322 -7.17 -22.66 7.07
#